data_AF-A0A3N4IZP4-F1
#
_entry.id   AF-A0A3N4IZP4-F1
#
_cell.length_a   1.000
_cell.length_b   1.000
_cell.length_c   1.000
_cell.angle_alpha   90.00
_cell.angle_beta   90.00
_cell.angle_gamma   90.00
#
_symmetry.space_group_name_H-M   'P 1'
#
loop_
_entity.id
_entity.type
_entity.pdbx_description
1 polymer ?
#
loop_
_entity_poly.entity_id
_entity_poly.type
_entity_poly.pdbx_seq_one_letter_code
_entity_poly.pdbx_strand_id
1 'polypeptide(L)'
;MADKLDPHHLVALMNYVFRGKQDGSSRSLDLTSVNPGYGITNKRETSIRTFPILDAIASISVSQERSQIVAVAFQLNSKERGIRLTIAENRDVEPRLVNHLDSVWRKLQALSHEFAAKGGWDKNEEGSPDIPRGVARPLKVEIFSEIYQFSLEKQMKRVRKWWDRLLNFTKVLAKRRGEDLQGVESDLYYVVTGLFSVFQLVDRLHRDPMRGLTDDEWKVVYDYSMWASEKAGIVLADRNHFGCEILVQEINDSPSSCPKDAFRLRCAVEKLTSLTRHIECLFSFANSPRLRPALQYHMSISTVPGQTRTVELPGSQEQWEPFLEVAAAKILPWQRDYAGELAEAFRGNIRVCPVHCECALIQYLTTRHGDSWDNVPAFSYIGVSKLSCSACRVWIEAFNEVGQRKFYTRGSHGKWYWPWGMPTVEESLGEVMARESSGEFVPQESLGETMAGKISLEYIKYLENQKLYRSDSDSTDASLSGGKRHLSDDDMEDIRSRHDAAQQESGGTMAR
;
A
#
# COMPACT_ATOMS: atom_id res chain seq x y z
N MET A 1 -24.21 -20.48 19.36
CA MET A 1 -22.87 -20.38 20.00
C MET A 1 -21.74 -20.36 18.96
N ALA A 2 -21.98 -19.74 17.80
CA ALA A 2 -20.94 -19.19 16.95
C ALA A 2 -21.50 -17.89 16.36
N ASP A 3 -22.01 -17.03 17.23
CA ASP A 3 -22.87 -15.91 16.82
C ASP A 3 -22.04 -14.72 16.32
N LYS A 4 -20.70 -14.81 16.42
CA LYS A 4 -19.76 -13.76 16.00
C LYS A 4 -18.68 -14.35 15.11
N LEU A 5 -18.59 -13.85 13.88
CA LEU A 5 -17.53 -14.20 12.94
C LEU A 5 -16.20 -13.61 13.42
N ASP A 6 -15.19 -14.46 13.58
CA ASP A 6 -13.82 -14.00 13.83
C ASP A 6 -13.17 -13.52 12.51
N PRO A 7 -12.71 -12.26 12.42
CA PRO A 7 -12.00 -11.76 11.25
C PRO A 7 -10.81 -12.61 10.82
N HIS A 8 -10.10 -13.26 11.74
CA HIS A 8 -8.96 -14.10 11.41
C HIS A 8 -9.37 -15.36 10.65
N HIS A 9 -10.48 -15.98 11.04
CA HIS A 9 -11.04 -17.16 10.35
C HIS A 9 -11.46 -16.78 8.93
N LEU A 10 -12.07 -15.59 8.77
CA LEU A 10 -12.44 -15.04 7.46
C LEU A 10 -11.20 -14.74 6.60
N VAL A 11 -10.14 -14.17 7.17
CA VAL A 11 -8.89 -13.93 6.42
C VAL A 11 -8.24 -15.24 5.97
N ALA A 12 -8.24 -16.28 6.82
CA ALA A 12 -7.76 -17.61 6.45
C ALA A 12 -8.58 -18.21 5.30
N LEU A 13 -9.92 -18.15 5.40
CA LEU A 13 -10.84 -18.55 4.33
C LEU A 13 -10.53 -17.79 3.03
N MET A 14 -10.45 -16.46 3.06
CA MET A 14 -10.16 -15.66 1.87
C MET A 14 -8.77 -15.94 1.29
N ASN A 15 -7.76 -16.22 2.12
CA ASN A 15 -6.45 -16.66 1.61
C ASN A 15 -6.55 -17.99 0.85
N TYR A 16 -7.33 -18.94 1.36
CA TYR A 16 -7.56 -20.25 0.72
C TYR A 16 -8.34 -20.09 -0.60
N VAL A 17 -9.48 -19.40 -0.56
CA VAL A 17 -10.38 -19.15 -1.70
C VAL A 17 -9.67 -18.49 -2.88
N PHE A 18 -8.80 -17.52 -2.60
CA PHE A 18 -8.08 -16.77 -3.63
C PHE A 18 -6.70 -17.36 -3.97
N ARG A 19 -6.32 -18.52 -3.41
CA ARG A 19 -5.03 -19.16 -3.66
C ARG A 19 -4.85 -19.39 -5.17
N GLY A 20 -3.80 -18.79 -5.76
CA GLY A 20 -3.48 -18.91 -7.19
C GLY A 20 -4.36 -18.10 -8.17
N LYS A 21 -5.38 -17.39 -7.67
CA LYS A 21 -6.30 -16.54 -8.46
C LYS A 21 -6.20 -15.03 -8.14
N GLN A 22 -5.31 -14.64 -7.22
CA GLN A 22 -5.05 -13.23 -6.93
C GLN A 22 -4.37 -12.55 -8.14
N ASP A 23 -5.17 -11.92 -9.00
CA ASP A 23 -4.69 -11.05 -10.08
C ASP A 23 -3.83 -9.89 -9.54
N GLY A 24 -4.03 -9.56 -8.26
CA GLY A 24 -3.32 -8.50 -7.57
C GLY A 24 -3.71 -7.13 -8.11
N SER A 25 -4.94 -6.99 -8.61
CA SER A 25 -5.55 -5.72 -9.00
C SER A 25 -5.32 -4.71 -7.88
N SER A 26 -4.48 -3.72 -8.15
CA SER A 26 -4.17 -2.69 -7.18
C SER A 26 -5.33 -1.72 -7.11
N ARG A 27 -5.89 -1.55 -5.91
CA ARG A 27 -6.84 -0.48 -5.62
C ARG A 27 -6.02 0.71 -5.13
N SER A 28 -5.85 1.73 -5.97
CA SER A 28 -5.23 2.99 -5.58
C SER A 28 -6.17 3.79 -4.69
N LEU A 29 -5.60 4.55 -3.76
CA LEU A 29 -6.34 5.57 -3.04
C LEU A 29 -6.89 6.61 -4.04
N ASP A 30 -8.19 6.85 -4.00
CA ASP A 30 -8.79 7.97 -4.72
C ASP A 30 -8.52 9.26 -3.93
N LEU A 31 -7.66 10.12 -4.48
CA LEU A 31 -7.28 11.37 -3.81
C LEU A 31 -8.44 12.36 -3.72
N THR A 32 -9.48 12.23 -4.55
CA THR A 32 -10.61 13.16 -4.57
C THR A 32 -11.54 12.95 -3.39
N SER A 33 -11.68 11.73 -2.89
CA SER A 33 -12.47 11.38 -1.71
C SER A 33 -11.72 11.54 -0.37
N VAL A 34 -10.41 11.78 -0.41
CA VAL A 34 -9.59 11.97 0.80
C VAL A 34 -9.64 13.42 1.27
N ASN A 35 -10.03 13.61 2.52
CA ASN A 35 -9.86 14.88 3.24
C ASN A 35 -8.69 14.72 4.22
N PRO A 36 -7.44 15.09 3.82
CA PRO A 36 -6.28 14.90 4.67
C PRO A 36 -6.41 15.76 5.94
N GLY A 37 -6.72 15.10 7.05
CA GLY A 37 -6.62 15.69 8.37
C GLY A 37 -5.15 15.85 8.75
N TYR A 38 -4.78 17.04 9.17
CA TYR A 38 -3.44 17.40 9.66
C TYR A 38 -2.34 17.25 8.59
N GLY A 39 -1.52 18.29 8.43
CA GLY A 39 -0.49 18.33 7.40
C GLY A 39 0.56 19.39 7.72
N ILE A 40 1.57 19.52 6.85
CA ILE A 40 2.56 20.61 6.97
C ILE A 40 1.87 21.98 6.87
N THR A 41 0.78 22.06 6.11
CA THR A 41 -0.09 23.24 6.01
C THR A 41 -1.54 22.82 6.15
N ASN A 42 -2.43 23.78 6.45
CA ASN A 42 -3.87 23.53 6.49
C ASN A 42 -4.52 23.43 5.09
N LYS A 43 -3.78 23.70 4.01
CA LYS A 43 -4.30 23.62 2.63
C LYS A 43 -4.28 22.17 2.14
N ARG A 44 -5.45 21.62 1.82
CA ARG A 44 -5.64 20.24 1.30
C ARG A 44 -4.66 19.89 0.18
N GLU A 45 -4.56 20.74 -0.83
CA GLU A 45 -3.67 20.53 -1.99
C GLU A 45 -2.21 20.34 -1.59
N THR A 46 -1.73 21.10 -0.61
CA THR A 46 -0.36 20.96 -0.09
C THR A 46 -0.22 19.68 0.74
N SER A 47 -1.23 19.34 1.54
CA SER A 47 -1.21 18.13 2.37
C SER A 47 -1.14 16.87 1.53
N ILE A 48 -1.85 16.81 0.40
CA ILE A 48 -1.77 15.68 -0.55
C ILE A 48 -0.34 15.52 -1.10
N ARG A 49 0.42 16.62 -1.29
CA ARG A 49 1.83 16.54 -1.73
C ARG A 49 2.75 15.86 -0.72
N THR A 50 2.32 15.67 0.52
CA THR A 50 3.09 14.92 1.53
C THR A 50 2.97 13.41 1.36
N PHE A 51 1.94 12.91 0.66
CA PHE A 51 1.69 11.47 0.56
C PHE A 51 2.85 10.73 -0.14
N PRO A 52 3.32 11.19 -1.33
CA PRO A 52 4.45 10.55 -1.99
C PRO A 52 5.75 10.65 -1.19
N ILE A 53 5.89 11.68 -0.35
CA ILE A 53 7.06 11.88 0.52
C ILE A 53 7.08 10.83 1.62
N LEU A 54 5.95 10.60 2.29
CA LEU A 54 5.85 9.56 3.32
C LEU A 54 6.05 8.16 2.72
N ASP A 55 5.52 7.90 1.53
CA ASP A 55 5.80 6.65 0.80
C ASP A 55 7.27 6.54 0.39
N ALA A 56 7.93 7.65 0.03
CA ALA A 56 9.34 7.67 -0.29
C ALA A 56 10.20 7.36 0.94
N ILE A 57 9.92 8.01 2.09
CA ILE A 57 10.60 7.72 3.37
C ILE A 57 10.42 6.24 3.74
N ALA A 58 9.19 5.72 3.68
CA ALA A 58 8.95 4.30 3.94
C ALA A 58 9.70 3.38 2.96
N SER A 59 9.78 3.76 1.68
CA SER A 59 10.43 2.94 0.65
C SER A 59 11.95 2.91 0.75
N ILE A 60 12.60 4.03 1.10
CA ILE A 60 14.05 4.08 1.36
C ILE A 60 14.44 3.40 2.67
N SER A 61 13.46 3.20 3.57
CA SER A 61 13.64 2.48 4.84
C SER A 61 13.78 0.96 4.69
N VAL A 62 13.71 0.41 3.47
CA VAL A 62 13.80 -1.04 3.24
C VAL A 62 15.22 -1.42 2.85
N SER A 63 15.90 -2.17 3.73
CA SER A 63 17.23 -2.74 3.50
C SER A 63 17.18 -4.23 3.17
N GLN A 64 16.26 -4.98 3.77
CA GLN A 64 16.21 -6.44 3.64
C GLN A 64 15.57 -6.91 2.33
N GLU A 65 16.12 -7.99 1.77
CA GLU A 65 15.64 -8.55 0.51
C GLU A 65 14.23 -9.17 0.62
N ARG A 66 13.87 -9.72 1.79
CA ARG A 66 12.62 -10.45 2.03
C ARG A 66 11.88 -9.88 3.24
N SER A 67 10.56 -9.89 3.12
CA SER A 67 9.59 -9.73 4.23
C SER A 67 9.64 -8.43 5.06
N GLN A 68 10.64 -7.56 4.87
CA GLN A 68 10.62 -6.22 5.44
C GLN A 68 9.64 -5.34 4.67
N ILE A 69 8.69 -4.80 5.43
CA ILE A 69 7.74 -3.77 5.05
C ILE A 69 7.81 -2.74 6.16
N VAL A 70 7.77 -1.47 5.78
CA VAL A 70 7.92 -0.33 6.68
C VAL A 70 6.71 0.57 6.46
N ALA A 71 6.10 1.01 7.55
CA ALA A 71 5.11 2.06 7.58
C ALA A 71 5.66 3.27 8.34
N VAL A 72 5.34 4.47 7.87
CA VAL A 72 5.81 5.73 8.44
C VAL A 72 4.65 6.68 8.63
N ALA A 73 4.57 7.27 9.82
CA ALA A 73 3.65 8.34 10.15
C ALA A 73 4.42 9.60 10.53
N PHE A 74 3.73 10.73 10.40
CA PHE A 74 4.31 12.05 10.59
C PHE A 74 3.46 12.86 11.56
N GLN A 75 4.06 13.40 12.61
CA GLN A 75 3.45 14.38 13.51
C GLN A 75 4.25 15.68 13.43
N LEU A 76 3.55 16.82 13.44
CA LEU A 76 4.18 18.14 13.40
C LEU A 76 3.69 18.99 14.57
N ASN A 77 4.60 19.37 15.45
CA ASN A 77 4.35 20.31 16.54
C ASN A 77 4.90 21.69 16.15
N SER A 78 4.05 22.55 15.60
CA SER A 78 4.44 23.90 15.17
C SER A 78 4.85 24.81 16.32
N LYS A 79 4.30 24.60 17.53
CA LYS A 79 4.62 25.38 18.72
C LYS A 79 6.05 25.12 19.19
N GLU A 80 6.45 23.85 19.23
CA GLU A 80 7.79 23.44 19.64
C GLU A 80 8.79 23.37 18.48
N ARG A 81 8.34 23.68 17.25
CA ARG A 81 9.12 23.50 16.01
C ARG A 81 9.74 22.10 15.91
N GLY A 82 8.94 21.10 16.28
CA GLY A 82 9.33 19.70 16.31
C GLY A 82 8.58 18.87 15.27
N ILE A 83 9.22 17.80 14.80
CA ILE A 83 8.62 16.73 14.01
C ILE A 83 8.89 15.39 14.69
N ARG A 84 7.92 14.49 14.63
CA ARG A 84 8.10 13.08 14.95
C ARG A 84 7.81 12.22 13.73
N LEU A 85 8.78 11.39 13.37
CA LEU A 85 8.58 10.26 12.49
C LEU A 85 8.34 9.02 13.35
N THR A 86 7.15 8.45 13.26
CA THR A 86 6.85 7.17 13.93
C THR A 86 6.95 6.05 12.90
N ILE A 87 7.81 5.08 13.15
CA ILE A 87 8.15 4.01 12.20
C ILE A 87 7.69 2.67 12.75
N ALA A 88 7.02 1.88 11.92
CA ALA A 88 6.69 0.49 12.22
C ALA A 88 7.26 -0.44 11.15
N GLU A 89 7.71 -1.62 11.58
CA GLU A 89 8.05 -2.74 10.73
C GLU A 89 7.13 -3.93 11.03
N ASN A 90 7.12 -4.95 10.17
CA ASN A 90 6.43 -6.22 10.47
C ASN A 90 7.09 -7.02 11.63
N ARG A 91 8.19 -6.49 12.15
CA ARG A 91 8.99 -6.98 13.29
C ARG A 91 9.44 -5.74 14.06
N ASP A 92 10.26 -5.93 15.08
CA ASP A 92 10.91 -4.81 15.74
C ASP A 92 11.79 -4.01 14.77
N VAL A 93 11.74 -2.69 14.89
CA VAL A 93 12.54 -1.76 14.09
C VAL A 93 13.99 -1.83 14.54
N GLU A 94 14.90 -2.12 13.62
CA GLU A 94 16.32 -2.18 13.93
C GLU A 94 16.92 -0.78 14.16
N PRO A 95 17.82 -0.57 15.14
CA PRO A 95 18.47 0.73 15.37
C PRO A 95 19.21 1.28 14.15
N ARG A 96 19.72 0.39 13.28
CA ARG A 96 20.36 0.77 12.02
C ARG A 96 19.41 1.56 11.10
N LEU A 97 18.12 1.22 11.07
CA LEU A 97 17.13 1.97 10.28
C LEU A 97 16.93 3.38 10.85
N VAL A 98 16.83 3.52 12.17
CA VAL A 98 16.70 4.83 12.84
C VAL A 98 17.89 5.72 12.50
N ASN A 99 19.11 5.21 12.61
CA ASN A 99 20.33 5.95 12.27
C ASN A 99 20.38 6.34 10.79
N HIS A 100 19.94 5.45 9.88
CA HIS A 100 19.86 5.75 8.46
C HIS A 100 18.92 6.93 8.17
N LEU A 101 17.72 6.91 8.74
CA LEU A 101 16.73 7.97 8.51
C LEU A 101 17.12 9.30 9.16
N ASP A 102 17.73 9.28 10.34
CA ASP A 102 18.29 10.48 10.97
C ASP A 102 19.38 11.11 10.09
N SER A 103 20.29 10.29 9.57
CA SER A 103 21.34 10.74 8.64
C SER A 103 20.76 11.32 7.34
N VAL A 104 19.85 10.60 6.67
CA VAL A 104 19.20 11.07 5.44
C VAL A 104 18.42 12.36 5.68
N TRP A 105 17.66 12.45 6.78
CA TRP A 105 16.89 13.65 7.11
C TRP A 105 17.80 14.87 7.29
N ARG A 106 18.89 14.76 8.05
CA ARG A 106 19.87 15.86 8.21
C ARG A 106 20.44 16.32 6.87
N LYS A 107 20.76 15.38 5.97
CA LYS A 107 21.23 15.72 4.63
C LYS A 107 20.15 16.40 3.77
N LEU A 108 18.88 16.00 3.91
CA LEU A 108 17.76 16.70 3.27
C LEU A 108 17.56 18.12 3.82
N GLN A 109 17.78 18.34 5.12
CA GLN A 109 17.77 19.69 5.70
C GLN A 109 18.87 20.54 5.09
N ALA A 110 20.11 20.04 5.05
CA ALA A 110 21.24 20.72 4.40
C ALA A 110 20.95 21.03 2.92
N LEU A 111 20.38 20.06 2.18
CA LEU A 111 19.99 20.24 0.79
C LEU A 111 18.92 21.34 0.62
N SER A 112 17.95 21.41 1.54
CA SER A 112 16.93 22.46 1.53
C SER A 112 17.51 23.86 1.81
N HIS A 113 18.55 23.95 2.64
CA HIS A 113 19.27 25.21 2.85
C HIS A 113 20.01 25.66 1.59
N GLU A 114 20.68 24.75 0.88
CA GLU A 114 21.36 25.04 -0.39
C GLU A 114 20.41 25.54 -1.48
N PHE A 115 19.24 24.89 -1.64
CA PHE A 115 18.23 25.33 -2.61
C PHE A 115 17.73 26.75 -2.31
N ALA A 116 17.50 27.05 -1.04
CA ALA A 116 17.04 28.36 -0.64
C ALA A 116 18.08 29.47 -0.82
N ALA A 117 19.35 29.19 -0.56
CA ALA A 117 20.44 30.14 -0.74
C ALA A 117 20.58 30.59 -2.21
N LYS A 118 20.17 29.74 -3.16
CA LYS A 118 20.20 30.03 -4.60
C LYS A 118 18.97 30.79 -5.11
N GLY A 119 18.09 31.24 -4.22
CA GLY A 119 16.98 32.11 -4.57
C GLY A 119 15.87 31.39 -5.33
N GLY A 120 15.40 30.24 -4.83
CA GLY A 120 14.20 29.57 -5.34
C GLY A 120 12.98 30.50 -5.26
N TRP A 121 12.77 31.29 -6.30
CA TRP A 121 11.60 32.15 -6.46
C TRP A 121 10.53 31.35 -7.17
N ASP A 122 9.45 31.06 -6.45
CA ASP A 122 8.28 30.44 -7.02
C ASP A 122 7.52 31.51 -7.82
N LYS A 123 7.62 31.46 -9.15
CA LYS A 123 6.79 32.32 -10.03
C LYS A 123 5.40 31.74 -10.26
N ASN A 124 5.18 30.47 -9.91
CA ASN A 124 3.94 29.74 -10.20
C ASN A 124 3.35 29.17 -8.90
N GLU A 125 2.21 29.67 -8.46
CA GLU A 125 1.55 29.25 -7.22
C GLU A 125 1.12 27.76 -7.21
N GLU A 126 1.03 27.13 -8.38
CA GLU A 126 0.50 25.78 -8.56
C GLU A 126 1.56 24.68 -8.74
N GLY A 127 2.83 25.00 -9.04
CA GLY A 127 3.88 24.02 -9.33
C GLY A 127 4.69 23.55 -8.11
N SER A 128 5.54 22.53 -8.29
CA SER A 128 6.78 22.44 -7.51
C SER A 128 7.88 23.05 -8.39
N PRO A 129 8.78 23.89 -7.86
CA PRO A 129 9.80 24.51 -8.69
C PRO A 129 10.72 23.45 -9.30
N ASP A 130 11.17 23.70 -10.53
CA ASP A 130 12.16 22.86 -11.18
C ASP A 130 13.40 22.73 -10.29
N ILE A 131 13.92 21.51 -10.17
CA ILE A 131 15.14 21.26 -9.41
C ILE A 131 16.33 21.73 -10.25
N PRO A 132 17.11 22.74 -9.80
CA PRO A 132 18.27 23.17 -10.57
C PRO A 132 19.31 22.04 -10.67
N ARG A 133 19.71 21.68 -11.89
CA ARG A 133 20.60 20.53 -12.16
C ARG A 133 21.95 20.62 -11.44
N GLY A 134 22.50 21.84 -11.32
CA GLY A 134 23.81 22.07 -10.72
C GLY A 134 23.81 22.31 -9.21
N VAL A 135 22.66 22.58 -8.59
CA VAL A 135 22.61 22.96 -7.16
C VAL A 135 22.85 21.75 -6.28
N ALA A 136 23.82 21.89 -5.37
CA ALA A 136 24.21 20.90 -4.37
C ALA A 136 24.42 19.49 -4.93
N ARG A 137 24.95 19.39 -6.16
CA ARG A 137 25.18 18.09 -6.82
C ARG A 137 26.00 17.11 -5.95
N PRO A 138 27.11 17.51 -5.28
CA PRO A 138 27.82 16.61 -4.39
C PRO A 138 26.95 16.01 -3.29
N LEU A 139 26.14 16.85 -2.62
CA LEU A 139 25.23 16.41 -1.56
C LEU A 139 24.10 15.51 -2.08
N LYS A 140 23.58 15.76 -3.28
CA LYS A 140 22.61 14.86 -3.93
C LYS A 140 23.21 13.48 -4.20
N VAL A 141 24.44 13.42 -4.71
CA VAL A 141 25.15 12.16 -4.95
C VAL A 141 25.40 11.44 -3.62
N GLU A 142 25.79 12.16 -2.57
CA GLU A 142 25.99 11.61 -1.23
C GLU A 142 24.70 10.98 -0.68
N ILE A 143 23.59 11.73 -0.64
CA ILE A 143 22.27 11.22 -0.21
C ILE A 143 21.86 10.00 -1.02
N PHE A 144 22.01 10.08 -2.35
CA PHE A 144 21.67 8.98 -3.25
C PHE A 144 22.50 7.74 -2.92
N SER A 145 23.82 7.88 -2.78
CA SER A 145 24.72 6.77 -2.50
C SER A 145 24.40 6.08 -1.17
N GLU A 146 24.10 6.85 -0.12
CA GLU A 146 23.75 6.32 1.19
C GLU A 146 22.45 5.52 1.16
N ILE A 147 21.40 6.08 0.54
CA ILE A 147 20.12 5.39 0.37
C ILE A 147 20.28 4.13 -0.48
N TYR A 148 21.05 4.22 -1.58
CA TYR A 148 21.25 3.10 -2.47
C TYR A 148 22.00 1.95 -1.79
N GLN A 149 23.05 2.26 -1.02
CA GLN A 149 23.78 1.28 -0.23
C GLN A 149 22.90 0.64 0.84
N PHE A 150 22.08 1.43 1.54
CA PHE A 150 21.15 0.91 2.54
C PHE A 150 20.14 -0.08 1.95
N SER A 151 19.61 0.23 0.76
CA SER A 151 18.63 -0.60 0.04
C SER A 151 19.23 -1.61 -0.96
N LEU A 152 20.55 -1.82 -0.96
CA LEU A 152 21.25 -2.57 -2.01
C LEU A 152 20.71 -3.99 -2.20
N GLU A 153 20.55 -4.75 -1.12
CA GLU A 153 20.04 -6.13 -1.17
C GLU A 153 18.64 -6.20 -1.79
N LYS A 154 17.79 -5.23 -1.46
CA LYS A 154 16.45 -5.14 -2.04
C LYS A 154 16.50 -4.81 -3.52
N GLN A 155 17.39 -3.92 -3.96
CA GLN A 155 17.56 -3.62 -5.39
C GLN A 155 18.08 -4.83 -6.15
N MET A 156 19.13 -5.50 -5.66
CA MET A 156 19.71 -6.65 -6.35
C MET A 156 18.71 -7.80 -6.52
N LYS A 157 17.81 -8.02 -5.55
CA LYS A 157 16.70 -8.95 -5.72
C LYS A 157 15.76 -8.56 -6.87
N ARG A 158 15.46 -7.27 -7.04
CA ARG A 158 14.62 -6.77 -8.14
C ARG A 158 15.32 -6.93 -9.48
N VAL A 159 16.62 -6.64 -9.54
CA VAL A 159 17.48 -6.88 -10.71
C VAL A 159 17.40 -8.34 -11.12
N ARG A 160 17.75 -9.28 -10.21
CA ARG A 160 17.67 -10.73 -10.47
C ARG A 160 16.29 -11.19 -10.95
N LYS A 161 15.22 -10.56 -10.48
CA LYS A 161 13.85 -10.95 -10.85
C LYS A 161 13.42 -10.43 -12.24
N TRP A 162 13.82 -9.22 -12.60
CA TRP A 162 13.20 -8.50 -13.71
C TRP A 162 14.14 -8.19 -14.87
N TRP A 163 15.44 -8.05 -14.60
CA TRP A 163 16.41 -7.51 -15.53
C TRP A 163 16.52 -8.34 -16.81
N ASP A 164 16.77 -9.65 -16.68
CA ASP A 164 16.97 -10.51 -17.86
C ASP A 164 15.74 -10.56 -18.76
N ARG A 165 14.53 -10.56 -18.16
CA ARG A 165 13.27 -10.53 -18.92
C ARG A 165 13.08 -9.19 -19.63
N LEU A 166 13.41 -8.07 -18.98
CA LEU A 166 13.35 -6.75 -19.59
C LEU A 166 14.35 -6.62 -20.74
N LEU A 167 15.60 -7.04 -20.53
CA LEU A 167 16.64 -7.02 -21.54
C LEU A 167 16.26 -7.87 -22.76
N ASN A 168 15.74 -9.08 -22.53
CA ASN A 168 15.27 -9.94 -23.61
C ASN A 168 14.09 -9.33 -24.36
N PHE A 169 13.13 -8.72 -23.65
CA PHE A 169 12.01 -8.02 -24.27
C PHE A 169 12.50 -6.90 -25.19
N THR A 170 13.39 -6.03 -24.71
CA THR A 170 13.92 -4.91 -25.50
C THR A 170 14.74 -5.38 -26.72
N LYS A 171 15.48 -6.49 -26.59
CA LYS A 171 16.17 -7.11 -27.74
C LYS A 171 15.20 -7.61 -28.81
N VAL A 172 14.09 -8.26 -28.41
CA VAL A 172 13.06 -8.71 -29.34
C VAL A 172 12.35 -7.53 -30.00
N LEU A 173 12.05 -6.48 -29.23
CA LEU A 173 11.47 -5.24 -29.74
C LEU A 173 12.36 -4.61 -30.81
N ALA A 174 13.64 -4.40 -30.50
CA ALA A 174 14.62 -3.86 -31.47
C ALA A 174 14.72 -4.74 -32.73
N LYS A 175 14.78 -6.07 -32.58
CA LYS A 175 14.83 -6.96 -33.75
C LYS A 175 13.58 -6.86 -34.64
N ARG A 176 12.40 -6.66 -34.06
CA ARG A 176 11.14 -6.55 -34.81
C ARG A 176 10.96 -5.20 -35.50
N ARG A 177 11.48 -4.13 -34.89
CA ARG A 177 11.37 -2.75 -35.40
C ARG A 177 12.53 -2.35 -36.31
N GLY A 178 13.63 -3.12 -36.31
CA GLY A 178 14.86 -2.75 -36.98
C GLY A 178 15.65 -1.71 -36.17
N GLU A 179 16.48 -0.91 -36.83
CA GLU A 179 17.27 0.14 -36.16
C GLU A 179 16.47 1.40 -35.83
N ASP A 180 15.20 1.49 -36.22
CA ASP A 180 14.37 2.70 -36.13
C ASP A 180 13.39 2.65 -34.94
N LEU A 181 13.92 2.58 -33.71
CA LEU A 181 13.09 2.73 -32.51
C LEU A 181 12.64 4.18 -32.36
N GLN A 182 11.33 4.43 -32.37
CA GLN A 182 10.77 5.79 -32.28
C GLN A 182 9.93 6.01 -31.02
N GLY A 183 9.87 7.26 -30.57
CA GLY A 183 9.09 7.68 -29.40
C GLY A 183 9.39 6.84 -28.16
N VAL A 184 8.34 6.24 -27.60
CA VAL A 184 8.37 5.47 -26.34
C VAL A 184 9.24 4.23 -26.41
N GLU A 185 9.39 3.62 -27.60
CA GLU A 185 10.29 2.48 -27.78
C GLU A 185 11.76 2.90 -27.61
N SER A 186 12.10 4.08 -28.12
CA SER A 186 13.41 4.72 -27.92
C SER A 186 13.64 5.07 -26.44
N ASP A 187 12.64 5.64 -25.77
CA ASP A 187 12.75 5.91 -24.33
C ASP A 187 12.91 4.64 -23.49
N LEU A 188 12.22 3.55 -23.84
CA LEU A 188 12.41 2.24 -23.20
C LEU A 188 13.83 1.70 -23.42
N TYR A 189 14.37 1.87 -24.62
CA TYR A 189 15.77 1.50 -24.90
C TYR A 189 16.76 2.32 -24.05
N TYR A 190 16.50 3.61 -23.86
CA TYR A 190 17.30 4.47 -22.97
C TYR A 190 17.19 4.06 -21.49
N VAL A 191 16.00 3.66 -21.02
CA VAL A 191 15.84 3.08 -19.68
C VAL A 191 16.75 1.87 -19.50
N VAL A 192 16.73 0.92 -20.46
CA VAL A 192 17.58 -0.27 -20.39
C VAL A 192 19.06 0.10 -20.44
N THR A 193 19.46 1.01 -21.33
CA THR A 193 20.86 1.43 -21.44
C THR A 193 21.37 2.08 -20.14
N GLY A 194 20.59 2.99 -19.54
CA GLY A 194 20.96 3.62 -18.27
C GLY A 194 21.02 2.63 -17.12
N LEU A 195 20.03 1.74 -17.00
CA LEU A 195 20.03 0.69 -15.98
C LEU A 195 21.19 -0.30 -16.14
N PHE A 196 21.58 -0.62 -17.37
CA PHE A 196 22.74 -1.50 -17.62
C PHE A 196 24.03 -0.88 -17.06
N SER A 197 24.29 0.41 -17.33
CA SER A 197 25.44 1.12 -16.78
C SER A 197 25.44 1.14 -15.24
N VAL A 198 24.28 1.36 -14.64
CA VAL A 198 24.09 1.33 -13.18
C VAL A 198 24.39 -0.07 -12.63
N PHE A 199 23.79 -1.11 -13.20
CA PHE A 199 23.90 -2.46 -12.68
C PHE A 199 25.30 -3.05 -12.83
N GLN A 200 26.08 -2.64 -13.84
CA GLN A 200 27.49 -3.05 -13.93
C GLN A 200 28.31 -2.60 -12.70
N LEU A 201 28.13 -1.36 -12.25
CA LEU A 201 28.85 -0.83 -11.08
C LEU A 201 28.28 -1.36 -9.78
N VAL A 202 26.95 -1.39 -9.65
CA VAL A 202 26.26 -1.83 -8.44
C VAL A 202 26.43 -3.32 -8.18
N ASP A 203 26.42 -4.15 -9.23
CA ASP A 203 26.68 -5.59 -9.08
C ASP A 203 28.12 -5.87 -8.61
N ARG A 204 29.08 -5.03 -9.02
CA ARG A 204 30.45 -5.09 -8.49
C ARG A 204 30.49 -4.70 -7.01
N LEU A 205 29.78 -3.64 -6.62
CA LEU A 205 29.61 -3.27 -5.20
C LEU A 205 28.98 -4.39 -4.37
N HIS A 206 27.99 -5.09 -4.93
CA HIS A 206 27.32 -6.21 -4.26
C HIS A 206 28.25 -7.42 -4.07
N ARG A 207 29.10 -7.71 -5.06
CA ARG A 207 30.07 -8.82 -5.00
C ARG A 207 31.29 -8.55 -4.13
N ASP A 208 31.75 -7.31 -4.10
CA ASP A 208 32.90 -6.88 -3.29
C ASP A 208 32.58 -5.58 -2.52
N PRO A 209 31.83 -5.70 -1.40
CA PRO A 209 31.46 -4.54 -0.60
C PRO A 209 32.66 -3.81 0.03
N MET A 210 33.78 -4.52 0.24
CA MET A 210 34.98 -3.97 0.88
C MET A 210 35.71 -2.98 -0.04
N ARG A 211 35.72 -3.24 -1.35
CA ARG A 211 36.25 -2.31 -2.33
C ARG A 211 35.40 -1.04 -2.48
N GLY A 212 34.08 -1.18 -2.32
CA GLY A 212 33.15 -0.07 -2.51
C GLY A 212 33.11 0.46 -3.94
N LEU A 213 32.50 1.64 -4.11
CA LEU A 213 32.60 2.46 -5.33
C LEU A 213 33.30 3.77 -4.98
N THR A 214 34.09 4.28 -5.92
CA THR A 214 34.70 5.61 -5.81
C THR A 214 33.65 6.72 -5.95
N ASP A 215 34.00 7.94 -5.53
CA ASP A 215 33.12 9.11 -5.68
C ASP A 215 32.71 9.37 -7.14
N ASP A 216 33.63 9.16 -8.09
CA ASP A 216 33.35 9.33 -9.51
C ASP A 216 32.44 8.24 -10.05
N GLU A 217 32.60 7.00 -9.58
CA GLU A 217 31.69 5.91 -9.93
C GLU A 217 30.30 6.15 -9.34
N TRP A 218 30.18 6.70 -8.12
CA TRP A 218 28.89 7.10 -7.56
C TRP A 218 28.22 8.22 -8.36
N LYS A 219 28.98 9.18 -8.90
CA LYS A 219 28.43 10.19 -9.82
C LYS A 219 27.87 9.54 -11.08
N VAL A 220 28.57 8.55 -11.64
CA VAL A 220 28.10 7.78 -12.80
C VAL A 220 26.81 7.02 -12.47
N VAL A 221 26.78 6.28 -11.34
CA VAL A 221 25.57 5.56 -10.91
C VAL A 221 24.41 6.53 -10.72
N TYR A 222 24.65 7.67 -10.08
CA TYR A 222 23.65 8.72 -9.89
C TYR A 222 23.11 9.24 -11.24
N ASP A 223 23.98 9.70 -12.13
CA ASP A 223 23.58 10.33 -13.39
C ASP A 223 22.76 9.37 -14.27
N TYR A 224 23.22 8.13 -14.43
CA TYR A 224 22.50 7.13 -15.23
C TYR A 224 21.21 6.67 -14.55
N SER A 225 21.17 6.62 -13.21
CA SER A 225 19.93 6.31 -12.48
C SER A 225 18.88 7.39 -12.70
N MET A 226 19.25 8.67 -12.55
CA MET A 226 18.35 9.81 -12.76
C MET A 226 17.83 9.84 -14.20
N TRP A 227 18.73 9.65 -15.18
CA TRP A 227 18.34 9.59 -16.58
C TRP A 227 17.39 8.43 -16.88
N ALA A 228 17.69 7.22 -16.39
CA ALA A 228 16.79 6.07 -16.58
C ALA A 228 15.42 6.28 -15.88
N SER A 229 15.40 6.97 -14.73
CA SER A 229 14.17 7.31 -14.01
C SER A 229 13.30 8.29 -14.81
N GLU A 230 13.90 9.36 -15.35
CA GLU A 230 13.24 10.35 -16.21
C GLU A 230 12.59 9.66 -17.42
N LYS A 231 13.36 8.81 -18.12
CA LYS A 231 12.86 8.06 -19.28
C LYS A 231 11.78 7.04 -18.92
N ALA A 232 11.92 6.37 -17.77
CA ALA A 232 10.89 5.48 -17.27
C ALA A 232 9.58 6.23 -16.96
N GLY A 233 9.65 7.48 -16.51
CA GLY A 233 8.47 8.34 -16.33
C GLY A 233 7.67 8.51 -17.62
N ILE A 234 8.35 8.78 -18.74
CA ILE A 234 7.73 8.92 -20.06
C ILE A 234 7.10 7.59 -20.51
N VAL A 235 7.86 6.49 -20.42
CA VAL A 235 7.38 5.15 -20.80
C VAL A 235 6.15 4.72 -20.00
N LEU A 236 6.12 5.02 -18.70
CA LEU A 236 5.00 4.67 -17.82
C LEU A 236 3.77 5.59 -17.99
N ALA A 237 3.94 6.78 -18.59
CA ALA A 237 2.85 7.71 -18.89
C ALA A 237 2.21 7.46 -20.27
N ASP A 238 2.88 6.71 -21.15
CA ASP A 238 2.44 6.49 -22.52
C ASP A 238 1.02 5.91 -22.63
N ARG A 239 0.28 6.38 -23.65
CA ARG A 239 -1.10 5.96 -24.00
C ARG A 239 -2.01 5.84 -22.76
N ASN A 240 -2.10 6.90 -21.97
CA ASN A 240 -2.87 6.92 -20.70
C ASN A 240 -2.47 5.82 -19.72
N HIS A 241 -1.16 5.57 -19.61
CA HIS A 241 -0.54 4.50 -18.81
C HIS A 241 -0.74 3.06 -19.34
N PHE A 242 -1.29 2.86 -20.53
CA PHE A 242 -1.45 1.52 -21.13
C PHE A 242 -0.36 1.19 -22.17
N GLY A 243 0.57 2.11 -22.44
CA GLY A 243 1.60 1.93 -23.47
C GLY A 243 2.43 0.66 -23.30
N CYS A 244 2.85 0.35 -22.07
CA CYS A 244 3.61 -0.85 -21.76
C CYS A 244 2.84 -2.14 -22.08
N GLU A 245 1.57 -2.21 -21.69
CA GLU A 245 0.71 -3.38 -21.92
C GLU A 245 0.46 -3.58 -23.42
N ILE A 246 0.22 -2.50 -24.16
CA ILE A 246 0.02 -2.55 -25.61
C ILE A 246 1.29 -3.01 -26.32
N LEU A 247 2.46 -2.47 -25.96
CA LEU A 247 3.75 -2.92 -26.51
C LEU A 247 3.98 -4.41 -26.26
N VAL A 248 3.63 -4.92 -25.08
CA VAL A 248 3.75 -6.36 -24.79
C VAL A 248 2.83 -7.19 -25.68
N GLN A 249 1.61 -6.73 -25.97
CA GLN A 249 0.67 -7.40 -26.87
C GLN A 249 1.17 -7.39 -28.32
N GLU A 250 1.70 -6.27 -28.81
CA GLU A 250 2.27 -6.14 -30.15
C GLU A 250 3.50 -7.04 -30.38
N ILE A 251 4.20 -7.45 -29.30
CA ILE A 251 5.40 -8.29 -29.38
C ILE A 251 5.10 -9.78 -29.18
N ASN A 252 3.99 -10.13 -28.54
CA ASN A 252 3.60 -11.53 -28.32
C ASN A 252 2.63 -11.99 -29.44
N ASP A 253 3.16 -12.27 -30.64
CA ASP A 253 2.36 -12.70 -31.83
C ASP A 253 1.55 -14.01 -31.67
N SER A 254 1.54 -14.66 -30.51
CA SER A 254 0.86 -15.95 -30.32
C SER A 254 -0.22 -15.89 -29.23
N PRO A 255 -1.50 -16.15 -29.59
CA PRO A 255 -2.60 -16.32 -28.64
C PRO A 255 -2.44 -17.52 -27.68
N SER A 256 -1.37 -18.32 -27.83
CA SER A 256 -1.21 -19.61 -27.16
C SER A 256 -0.48 -19.56 -25.81
N SER A 257 0.16 -18.44 -25.45
CA SER A 257 0.76 -18.32 -24.10
C SER A 257 -0.33 -17.98 -23.08
N CYS A 258 -0.40 -18.74 -21.99
CA CYS A 258 -1.29 -18.43 -20.87
C CYS A 258 -1.09 -16.96 -20.45
N PRO A 259 -2.17 -16.14 -20.30
CA PRO A 259 -2.05 -14.74 -19.88
C PRO A 259 -1.26 -14.53 -18.59
N LYS A 260 -1.12 -15.58 -17.77
CA LYS A 260 -0.34 -15.58 -16.51
C LYS A 260 1.18 -15.53 -16.74
N ASP A 261 1.68 -15.94 -17.90
CA ASP A 261 3.12 -16.00 -18.20
C ASP A 261 3.64 -14.78 -18.97
N ALA A 262 2.72 -13.93 -19.46
CA ALA A 262 3.04 -12.71 -20.18
C ALA A 262 4.02 -11.82 -19.39
N PHE A 263 5.03 -11.29 -20.07
CA PHE A 263 5.99 -10.39 -19.45
C PHE A 263 5.32 -9.08 -19.01
N ARG A 264 5.40 -8.78 -17.72
CA ARG A 264 4.81 -7.58 -17.13
C ARG A 264 5.76 -6.39 -17.26
N LEU A 265 5.92 -5.85 -18.47
CA LEU A 265 6.85 -4.76 -18.81
C LEU A 265 6.71 -3.56 -17.85
N ARG A 266 5.49 -3.05 -17.67
CA ARG A 266 5.20 -1.93 -16.76
C ARG A 266 5.74 -2.20 -15.36
N CYS A 267 5.43 -3.37 -14.81
CA CYS A 267 5.87 -3.76 -13.47
C CYS A 267 7.40 -3.88 -13.38
N ALA A 268 8.06 -4.39 -14.42
CA ALA A 268 9.52 -4.46 -14.46
C ALA A 268 10.15 -3.06 -14.41
N VAL A 269 9.69 -2.14 -15.27
CA VAL A 269 10.17 -0.75 -15.31
C VAL A 269 9.91 -0.05 -13.97
N GLU A 270 8.68 -0.11 -13.44
CA GLU A 270 8.33 0.45 -12.13
C GLU A 270 9.21 -0.08 -11.00
N LYS A 271 9.47 -1.39 -10.96
CA LYS A 271 10.26 -1.98 -9.87
C LYS A 271 11.73 -1.63 -9.97
N LEU A 272 12.31 -1.63 -11.17
CA LEU A 272 13.74 -1.35 -11.37
C LEU A 272 14.09 0.13 -11.17
N THR A 273 13.17 1.06 -11.41
CA THR A 273 13.41 2.51 -11.21
C THR A 273 12.84 3.07 -9.91
N SER A 274 12.04 2.28 -9.17
CA SER A 274 11.33 2.80 -7.97
C SER A 274 12.22 3.46 -6.92
N LEU A 275 13.41 2.92 -6.61
CA LEU A 275 14.27 3.54 -5.58
C LEU A 275 14.69 4.95 -5.99
N THR A 276 15.17 5.10 -7.22
CA THR A 276 15.55 6.40 -7.78
C THR A 276 14.39 7.39 -7.72
N ARG A 277 13.19 6.97 -8.14
CA ARG A 277 11.98 7.81 -8.07
C ARG A 277 11.63 8.26 -6.66
N HIS A 278 11.84 7.41 -5.66
CA HIS A 278 11.65 7.79 -4.25
C HIS A 278 12.71 8.81 -3.80
N ILE A 279 13.97 8.65 -4.22
CA ILE A 279 15.03 9.64 -3.93
C ILE A 279 14.73 10.98 -4.61
N GLU A 280 14.29 10.99 -5.87
CA GLU A 280 13.87 12.20 -6.60
C GLU A 280 12.68 12.90 -5.93
N CYS A 281 11.76 12.13 -5.35
CA CYS A 281 10.66 12.67 -4.54
C CYS A 281 11.19 13.40 -3.29
N LEU A 282 12.21 12.85 -2.62
CA LEU A 282 12.85 13.52 -1.47
C LEU A 282 13.65 14.76 -1.88
N PHE A 283 14.29 14.77 -3.05
CA PHE A 283 14.93 15.97 -3.58
C PHE A 283 13.90 17.06 -3.92
N SER A 284 12.77 16.68 -4.50
CA SER A 284 11.63 17.57 -4.74
C SER A 284 11.09 18.15 -3.44
N PHE A 285 10.99 17.33 -2.39
CA PHE A 285 10.61 17.78 -1.05
C PHE A 285 11.59 18.82 -0.51
N ALA A 286 12.90 18.57 -0.58
CA ALA A 286 13.92 19.51 -0.13
C ALA A 286 13.91 20.85 -0.90
N ASN A 287 13.58 20.80 -2.19
CA ASN A 287 13.45 21.98 -3.06
C ASN A 287 12.15 22.76 -2.86
N SER A 288 11.12 22.17 -2.22
CA SER A 288 9.78 22.76 -2.14
C SER A 288 9.71 23.90 -1.12
N PRO A 289 9.44 25.16 -1.53
CA PRO A 289 9.30 26.27 -0.59
C PRO A 289 8.13 26.08 0.39
N ARG A 290 7.04 25.45 -0.09
CA ARG A 290 5.81 25.20 0.68
C ARG A 290 6.00 24.15 1.77
N LEU A 291 6.85 23.15 1.52
CA LEU A 291 7.08 22.05 2.47
C LEU A 291 8.35 22.26 3.29
N ARG A 292 9.20 23.21 2.90
CA ARG A 292 10.43 23.61 3.60
C ARG A 292 10.28 23.83 5.11
N PRO A 293 9.18 24.41 5.65
CA PRO A 293 9.04 24.56 7.10
C PRO A 293 9.25 23.25 7.87
N ALA A 294 8.86 22.10 7.29
CA ALA A 294 9.13 20.81 7.92
C ALA A 294 10.63 20.50 8.04
N LEU A 295 11.42 20.81 7.01
CA LEU A 295 12.88 20.60 7.05
C LEU A 295 13.61 21.62 7.94
N GLN A 296 12.94 22.67 8.42
CA GLN A 296 13.50 23.63 9.38
C GLN A 296 13.22 23.27 10.84
N TYR A 297 12.49 22.18 11.10
CA TYR A 297 12.11 21.74 12.43
C TYR A 297 13.07 20.67 12.94
N HIS A 298 13.17 20.54 14.25
CA HIS A 298 13.93 19.45 14.86
C HIS A 298 13.16 18.14 14.69
N MET A 299 13.79 17.12 14.11
CA MET A 299 13.16 15.83 13.85
C MET A 299 13.59 14.82 14.91
N SER A 300 12.61 14.06 15.42
CA SER A 300 12.79 12.92 16.30
C SER A 300 12.14 11.67 15.68
N ILE A 301 12.66 10.50 16.02
CA ILE A 301 12.15 9.21 15.53
C ILE A 301 11.65 8.39 16.71
N SER A 302 10.45 7.82 16.58
CA SER A 302 9.93 6.78 17.46
C SER A 302 9.69 5.49 16.68
N THR A 303 9.79 4.36 17.38
CA THR A 303 9.64 3.03 16.80
C THR A 303 8.46 2.31 17.43
N VAL A 304 7.65 1.66 16.61
CA VAL A 304 6.56 0.79 17.06
C VAL A 304 7.12 -0.62 17.26
N PRO A 305 6.90 -1.25 18.44
CA PRO A 305 7.31 -2.63 18.67
C PRO A 305 6.57 -3.59 17.74
N GLY A 306 7.22 -4.69 17.38
CA GLY A 306 6.60 -5.77 16.63
C GLY A 306 5.44 -6.39 17.42
N GLN A 307 4.34 -6.69 16.75
CA GLN A 307 3.15 -7.25 17.39
C GLN A 307 2.73 -8.57 16.73
N THR A 308 2.30 -9.52 17.57
CA THR A 308 1.79 -10.82 17.13
C THR A 308 0.55 -11.20 17.95
N ARG A 309 -0.34 -11.97 17.33
CA ARG A 309 -1.51 -12.58 17.96
C ARG A 309 -1.45 -14.08 17.86
N THR A 310 -1.79 -14.79 18.92
CA THR A 310 -2.07 -16.22 18.83
C THR A 310 -3.53 -16.41 18.46
N VAL A 311 -3.79 -17.05 17.33
CA VAL A 311 -5.15 -17.31 16.82
C VAL A 311 -5.37 -18.80 16.76
N GLU A 312 -6.51 -19.24 17.28
CA GLU A 312 -7.01 -20.61 17.11
C GLU A 312 -8.06 -20.63 16.00
N LEU A 313 -7.76 -21.33 14.90
CA LEU A 313 -8.68 -21.59 13.81
C LEU A 313 -9.65 -22.74 14.16
N PRO A 314 -10.77 -22.88 13.42
CA PRO A 314 -11.54 -24.12 13.45
C PRO A 314 -10.64 -25.31 13.07
N GLY A 315 -10.62 -26.33 13.93
CA GLY A 315 -9.72 -27.48 13.84
C GLY A 315 -10.34 -28.71 13.17
N SER A 316 -11.66 -28.72 12.95
CA SER A 316 -12.37 -29.84 12.33
C SER A 316 -13.40 -29.39 11.30
N GLN A 317 -13.87 -30.33 10.48
CA GLN A 317 -14.93 -30.10 9.49
C GLN A 317 -16.22 -29.59 10.17
N GLU A 318 -16.58 -30.18 11.31
CA GLU A 318 -17.78 -29.82 12.08
C GLU A 318 -17.71 -28.40 12.65
N GLN A 319 -16.51 -27.82 12.78
CA GLN A 319 -16.33 -26.43 13.20
C GLN A 319 -16.30 -25.47 12.01
N TRP A 320 -15.75 -25.88 10.86
CA TRP A 320 -15.71 -25.04 9.65
C TRP A 320 -17.08 -24.93 8.96
N GLU A 321 -17.89 -25.99 8.95
CA GLU A 321 -19.21 -26.00 8.29
C GLU A 321 -20.14 -24.88 8.80
N PRO A 322 -20.45 -24.77 10.12
CA PRO A 322 -21.30 -23.70 10.62
C PRO A 322 -20.67 -22.31 10.42
N PHE A 323 -19.34 -22.21 10.43
CA PHE A 323 -18.66 -20.95 10.14
C PHE A 323 -18.90 -20.50 8.68
N LEU A 324 -18.84 -21.43 7.72
CA LEU A 324 -19.10 -21.13 6.30
C LEU A 324 -20.55 -20.70 6.07
N GLU A 325 -21.51 -21.33 6.74
CA GLU A 325 -22.93 -20.96 6.67
C GLU A 325 -23.15 -19.51 7.09
N VAL A 326 -22.56 -19.11 8.22
CA VAL A 326 -22.65 -17.73 8.74
C VAL A 326 -21.90 -16.76 7.83
N ALA A 327 -20.69 -17.10 7.37
CA ALA A 327 -19.90 -16.24 6.49
C ALA A 327 -20.56 -16.00 5.13
N ALA A 328 -21.31 -16.99 4.62
CA ALA A 328 -22.08 -16.88 3.39
C ALA A 328 -23.48 -16.31 3.59
N ALA A 329 -23.93 -16.11 4.84
CA ALA A 329 -25.33 -15.80 5.19
C ALA A 329 -26.35 -16.78 4.56
N LYS A 330 -25.92 -18.01 4.27
CA LYS A 330 -26.71 -19.02 3.55
C LYS A 330 -26.11 -20.42 3.72
N ILE A 331 -26.98 -21.41 3.90
CA ILE A 331 -26.64 -22.84 3.87
C ILE A 331 -26.57 -23.30 2.41
N LEU A 332 -25.43 -23.88 2.01
CA LEU A 332 -25.13 -24.30 0.65
C LEU A 332 -24.63 -25.75 0.63
N PRO A 333 -25.07 -26.60 -0.31
CA PRO A 333 -24.80 -28.05 -0.28
C PRO A 333 -23.30 -28.43 -0.26
N TRP A 334 -22.45 -27.61 -0.87
CA TRP A 334 -21.01 -27.86 -1.00
C TRP A 334 -20.21 -27.45 0.24
N GLN A 335 -20.80 -26.72 1.20
CA GLN A 335 -20.06 -26.18 2.36
C GLN A 335 -19.46 -27.28 3.23
N ARG A 336 -20.17 -28.42 3.36
CA ARG A 336 -19.69 -29.55 4.14
C ARG A 336 -18.39 -30.13 3.60
N ASP A 337 -18.32 -30.39 2.30
CA ASP A 337 -17.12 -30.92 1.66
C ASP A 337 -15.98 -29.89 1.72
N TYR A 338 -16.31 -28.61 1.48
CA TYR A 338 -15.35 -27.52 1.54
C TYR A 338 -14.79 -27.28 2.96
N ALA A 339 -15.61 -27.47 3.99
CA ALA A 339 -15.18 -27.44 5.39
C ALA A 339 -14.15 -28.54 5.68
N GLY A 340 -14.31 -29.73 5.10
CA GLY A 340 -13.32 -30.80 5.16
C GLY A 340 -11.98 -30.41 4.53
N GLU A 341 -12.00 -29.77 3.37
CA GLU A 341 -10.80 -29.24 2.73
C GLU A 341 -10.08 -28.17 3.57
N LEU A 342 -10.84 -27.25 4.17
CA LEU A 342 -10.29 -26.20 5.04
C LEU A 342 -9.65 -26.79 6.29
N ALA A 343 -10.31 -27.74 6.96
CA ALA A 343 -9.76 -28.44 8.11
C ALA A 343 -8.40 -29.11 7.77
N GLU A 344 -8.32 -29.75 6.60
CA GLU A 344 -7.10 -30.40 6.12
C GLU A 344 -6.00 -29.38 5.75
N ALA A 345 -6.37 -28.29 5.08
CA ALA A 345 -5.46 -27.23 4.66
C ALA A 345 -4.88 -26.45 5.84
N PHE A 346 -5.62 -26.35 6.93
CA PHE A 346 -5.25 -25.65 8.15
C PHE A 346 -4.95 -26.59 9.33
N ARG A 347 -4.43 -27.81 9.06
CA ARG A 347 -3.91 -28.69 10.10
C ARG A 347 -2.92 -27.95 11.02
N GLY A 348 -3.13 -28.09 12.34
CA GLY A 348 -2.52 -27.22 13.35
C GLY A 348 -3.29 -25.90 13.45
N ASN A 349 -4.31 -25.91 14.30
CA ASN A 349 -5.29 -24.84 14.43
C ASN A 349 -4.74 -23.58 15.14
N ILE A 350 -3.71 -23.72 15.97
CA ILE A 350 -3.07 -22.58 16.66
C ILE A 350 -1.97 -21.98 15.77
N ARG A 351 -2.05 -20.67 15.51
CA ARG A 351 -1.10 -19.92 14.69
C ARG A 351 -0.66 -18.63 15.37
N VAL A 352 0.64 -18.33 15.28
CA VAL A 352 1.18 -17.01 15.62
C VAL A 352 1.07 -16.12 14.38
N CYS A 353 0.23 -15.10 14.49
CA CYS A 353 -0.20 -14.23 13.43
C CYS A 353 0.42 -12.83 13.60
N PRO A 354 1.34 -12.41 12.73
CA PRO A 354 1.95 -11.10 12.84
C PRO A 354 0.95 -10.00 12.46
N VAL A 355 0.94 -8.90 13.21
CA VAL A 355 0.24 -7.68 12.83
C VAL A 355 1.11 -6.96 11.81
N HIS A 356 0.52 -6.54 10.69
CA HIS A 356 1.26 -5.79 9.67
C HIS A 356 1.53 -4.36 10.12
N CYS A 357 2.67 -3.82 9.68
CA CYS A 357 3.22 -2.54 10.15
C CYS A 357 2.25 -1.36 10.01
N GLU A 358 1.47 -1.27 8.93
CA GLU A 358 0.53 -0.17 8.71
C GLU A 358 -0.59 -0.15 9.76
N CYS A 359 -1.06 -1.32 10.18
CA CYS A 359 -2.11 -1.45 11.18
C CYS A 359 -1.56 -1.27 12.61
N ALA A 360 -0.38 -1.85 12.89
CA ALA A 360 0.32 -1.65 14.15
C ALA A 360 0.65 -0.18 14.41
N LEU A 361 1.05 0.54 13.36
CA LEU A 361 1.32 1.97 13.43
C LEU A 361 0.08 2.80 13.75
N ILE A 362 -1.05 2.53 13.07
CA ILE A 362 -2.31 3.22 13.35
C ILE A 362 -2.73 2.99 14.81
N GLN A 363 -2.66 1.75 15.29
CA GLN A 363 -2.97 1.42 16.69
C GLN A 363 -2.05 2.17 17.67
N TYR A 364 -0.74 2.23 17.36
CA TYR A 364 0.22 2.96 18.18
C TYR A 364 -0.15 4.45 18.26
N LEU A 365 -0.49 5.08 17.13
CA LEU A 365 -0.83 6.51 17.08
C LEU A 365 -2.13 6.88 17.79
N THR A 366 -3.00 5.90 18.05
CA THR A 366 -4.27 6.08 18.76
C THR A 366 -4.20 5.66 20.22
N THR A 367 -3.04 5.13 20.66
CA THR A 367 -2.78 4.75 22.05
C THR A 367 -1.98 5.87 22.71
N ARG A 368 -2.28 6.20 23.97
CA ARG A 368 -1.48 7.16 24.75
C ARG A 368 -0.22 6.49 25.27
N HIS A 369 0.91 7.17 25.14
CA HIS A 369 2.23 6.71 25.59
C HIS A 369 2.78 7.52 26.76
N GLY A 370 2.05 8.54 27.21
CA GLY A 370 2.46 9.43 28.30
C GLY A 370 3.54 10.43 27.90
N ASP A 371 3.70 10.70 26.60
CA ASP A 371 4.70 11.63 26.09
C ASP A 371 4.09 12.92 25.52
N SER A 372 4.94 13.91 25.20
CA SER A 372 4.49 15.22 24.70
C SER A 372 3.80 15.17 23.33
N TRP A 373 3.90 14.05 22.61
CA TRP A 373 3.30 13.87 21.29
C TRP A 373 1.92 13.25 21.32
N ASP A 374 1.46 12.72 22.47
CA ASP A 374 0.11 12.16 22.61
C ASP A 374 -0.99 13.14 22.20
N ASN A 375 -0.76 14.45 22.43
CA ASN A 375 -1.70 15.52 22.08
C ASN A 375 -1.42 16.16 20.72
N VAL A 376 -0.40 15.69 19.99
CA VAL A 376 -0.03 16.20 18.67
C VAL A 376 -0.62 15.25 17.62
N PRO A 377 -1.58 15.69 16.79
CA PRO A 377 -2.18 14.80 15.82
C PRO A 377 -1.18 14.42 14.71
N ALA A 378 -1.02 13.11 14.49
CA ALA A 378 -0.45 12.55 13.26
C ALA A 378 -1.22 12.93 11.99
N PHE A 379 -0.52 12.98 10.87
CA PHE A 379 -1.15 13.14 9.58
C PHE A 379 -2.04 11.94 9.30
N SER A 380 -3.20 12.18 8.68
CA SER A 380 -4.12 11.11 8.30
C SER A 380 -3.54 10.16 7.25
N TYR A 381 -2.45 10.51 6.56
CA TYR A 381 -1.81 9.60 5.62
C TYR A 381 -0.63 8.86 6.24
N ILE A 382 -0.62 7.54 6.07
CA ILE A 382 0.44 6.63 6.47
C ILE A 382 1.22 6.22 5.22
N GLY A 383 2.50 6.57 5.19
CA GLY A 383 3.41 6.15 4.12
C GLY A 383 3.76 4.68 4.24
N VAL A 384 3.69 3.92 3.15
CA VAL A 384 3.95 2.47 3.16
C VAL A 384 4.91 2.06 2.04
N SER A 385 5.93 1.28 2.40
CA SER A 385 6.95 0.82 1.44
C SER A 385 6.41 -0.19 0.42
N LYS A 386 5.24 -0.77 0.71
CA LYS A 386 4.47 -1.66 -0.16
C LYS A 386 2.98 -1.37 0.05
N LEU A 387 2.17 -1.53 -1.00
CA LEU A 387 0.71 -1.47 -0.88
C LEU A 387 0.20 -2.47 0.16
N SER A 388 -0.82 -2.07 0.90
CA SER A 388 -1.41 -2.87 1.97
C SER A 388 -2.06 -4.15 1.43
N CYS A 389 -2.15 -5.18 2.26
CA CYS A 389 -2.91 -6.38 1.91
C CYS A 389 -4.43 -6.13 2.01
N SER A 390 -5.25 -7.07 1.53
CA SER A 390 -6.71 -6.93 1.62
C SER A 390 -7.19 -6.87 3.06
N ALA A 391 -6.66 -7.72 3.95
CA ALA A 391 -7.02 -7.71 5.37
C ALA A 391 -6.70 -6.36 6.04
N CYS A 392 -5.51 -5.80 5.77
CA CYS A 392 -5.12 -4.49 6.30
C CYS A 392 -6.00 -3.37 5.75
N ARG A 393 -6.34 -3.40 4.45
CA ARG A 393 -7.26 -2.43 3.86
C ARG A 393 -8.62 -2.47 4.55
N VAL A 394 -9.22 -3.66 4.66
CA VAL A 394 -10.55 -3.82 5.28
C VAL A 394 -10.51 -3.40 6.75
N TRP A 395 -9.43 -3.72 7.47
CA TRP A 395 -9.24 -3.24 8.84
C TRP A 395 -9.17 -1.71 8.94
N ILE A 396 -8.40 -1.04 8.06
CA ILE A 396 -8.31 0.43 8.04
C ILE A 396 -9.67 1.05 7.68
N GLU A 397 -10.39 0.48 6.71
CA GLU A 397 -11.75 0.91 6.34
C GLU A 397 -12.71 0.80 7.53
N ALA A 398 -12.74 -0.35 8.22
CA ALA A 398 -13.55 -0.55 9.41
C ALA A 398 -13.13 0.39 10.55
N PHE A 399 -11.82 0.58 10.77
CA PHE A 399 -11.29 1.53 11.76
C PHE A 399 -11.78 2.96 11.51
N ASN A 400 -11.77 3.40 10.25
CA ASN A 400 -12.23 4.74 9.87
C ASN A 400 -13.75 4.93 9.97
N GLU A 401 -14.52 3.84 9.95
CA GLU A 401 -15.98 3.86 10.11
C GLU A 401 -16.39 3.91 11.57
N VAL A 402 -15.72 3.12 12.42
CA VAL A 402 -16.03 3.10 13.86
C VAL A 402 -15.37 4.27 14.60
N GLY A 403 -14.18 4.69 14.17
CA GLY A 403 -13.36 5.69 14.86
C GLY A 403 -13.64 7.12 14.39
N GLN A 404 -13.41 8.08 15.30
CA GLN A 404 -13.50 9.51 14.95
C GLN A 404 -12.35 9.94 14.02
N ARG A 405 -11.17 9.34 14.19
CA ARG A 405 -9.97 9.66 13.43
C ARG A 405 -9.80 8.75 12.22
N LYS A 406 -9.56 9.36 11.05
CA LYS A 406 -9.39 8.64 9.79
C LYS A 406 -7.93 8.57 9.36
N PHE A 407 -7.53 7.39 8.91
CA PHE A 407 -6.22 7.10 8.34
C PHE A 407 -6.31 6.51 6.93
N TYR A 408 -5.33 6.83 6.10
CA TYR A 408 -5.25 6.42 4.70
C TYR A 408 -3.86 5.89 4.38
N THR A 409 -3.77 4.97 3.43
CA THR A 409 -2.51 4.51 2.82
C THR A 409 -2.62 4.66 1.32
N ARG A 410 -1.52 4.50 0.57
CA ARG A 410 -1.50 4.58 -0.90
C ARG A 410 -2.53 3.67 -1.60
N GLY A 411 -2.96 2.61 -0.92
CA GLY A 411 -3.94 1.67 -1.41
C GLY A 411 -3.55 0.23 -1.10
N SER A 412 -4.22 -0.71 -1.79
CA SER A 412 -4.05 -2.14 -1.57
C SER A 412 -3.66 -2.87 -2.85
N HIS A 413 -2.85 -3.91 -2.74
CA HIS A 413 -2.58 -4.82 -3.87
C HIS A 413 -3.59 -5.97 -3.98
N GLY A 414 -4.69 -5.94 -3.21
CA GLY A 414 -5.80 -6.89 -3.33
C GLY A 414 -5.49 -8.34 -2.95
N LYS A 415 -4.37 -8.61 -2.25
CA LYS A 415 -3.99 -9.97 -1.86
C LYS A 415 -4.34 -10.23 -0.41
N TRP A 416 -4.89 -11.40 -0.15
CA TRP A 416 -5.09 -11.94 1.18
C TRP A 416 -3.86 -12.73 1.60
N TYR A 417 -3.23 -12.35 2.73
CA TYR A 417 -2.12 -13.10 3.31
C TYR A 417 -2.57 -13.76 4.60
N TRP A 418 -2.16 -15.01 4.76
CA TRP A 418 -2.27 -15.78 5.99
C TRP A 418 -0.90 -16.38 6.32
N PRO A 419 -0.44 -16.37 7.59
CA PRO A 419 -1.12 -15.83 8.78
C PRO A 419 -1.13 -14.29 8.85
N TRP A 420 -2.18 -13.71 9.43
CA TRP A 420 -2.34 -12.26 9.64
C TRP A 420 -3.00 -12.02 10.99
N GLY A 421 -2.45 -11.11 11.79
CA GLY A 421 -2.96 -10.77 13.12
C GLY A 421 -3.71 -9.45 13.11
N MET A 422 -4.91 -9.43 13.68
CA MET A 422 -5.65 -8.20 13.92
C MET A 422 -4.97 -7.40 15.04
N PRO A 423 -4.73 -6.08 14.85
CA PRO A 423 -4.21 -5.18 15.88
C PRO A 423 -5.00 -5.29 17.19
N THR A 424 -4.33 -5.09 18.32
CA THR A 424 -4.98 -5.25 19.61
C THR A 424 -5.93 -4.08 19.90
N VAL A 425 -7.20 -4.38 20.12
CA VAL A 425 -8.13 -3.46 20.78
C VAL A 425 -8.12 -3.83 22.26
N GLU A 426 -6.96 -3.71 22.92
CA GLU A 426 -7.01 -3.69 24.38
C GLU A 426 -7.74 -2.41 24.81
N GLU A 427 -8.39 -2.45 25.97
CA GLU A 427 -9.46 -1.58 26.50
C GLU A 427 -9.34 -0.05 26.26
N SER A 428 -8.17 0.44 25.86
CA SER A 428 -7.90 1.83 25.53
C SER A 428 -8.72 2.40 24.38
N LEU A 429 -9.08 1.64 23.33
CA LEU A 429 -9.88 2.23 22.24
C LEU A 429 -11.32 2.52 22.70
N GLY A 430 -11.89 1.64 23.54
CA GLY A 430 -13.19 1.85 24.18
C GLY A 430 -13.17 3.07 25.10
N GLU A 431 -12.11 3.26 25.90
CA GLU A 431 -11.95 4.44 26.76
C GLU A 431 -11.62 5.73 25.99
N VAL A 432 -10.81 5.65 24.92
CA VAL A 432 -10.45 6.79 24.06
C VAL A 432 -11.68 7.25 23.27
N MET A 433 -12.44 6.33 22.70
CA MET A 433 -13.68 6.63 22.00
C MET A 433 -14.79 7.11 22.94
N ALA A 434 -14.89 6.55 24.15
CA ALA A 434 -15.88 6.98 25.15
C ALA A 434 -15.58 8.36 25.76
N ARG A 435 -14.32 8.79 25.83
CA ARG A 435 -13.96 10.09 26.46
C ARG A 435 -13.90 11.27 25.50
N GLU A 436 -13.62 11.07 24.21
CA GLU A 436 -13.80 12.13 23.20
C GLU A 436 -15.28 12.36 22.86
N SER A 437 -16.15 11.43 23.27
CA SER A 437 -17.60 11.49 23.14
C SER A 437 -18.24 12.01 24.44
N SER A 438 -17.96 13.26 24.82
CA SER A 438 -18.80 13.97 25.81
C SER A 438 -20.16 14.41 25.23
N GLY A 439 -20.56 13.83 24.09
CA GLY A 439 -21.91 13.82 23.53
C GLY A 439 -22.21 12.40 23.05
N GLU A 440 -23.35 11.87 23.47
CA GLU A 440 -23.82 10.49 23.30
C GLU A 440 -23.69 9.94 21.87
N PHE A 441 -22.65 9.14 21.60
CA PHE A 441 -22.67 8.22 20.47
C PHE A 441 -21.88 6.96 20.86
N VAL A 442 -22.59 5.93 21.31
CA VAL A 442 -22.00 4.60 21.49
C VAL A 442 -22.00 3.93 20.11
N PRO A 443 -20.84 3.55 19.54
CA PRO A 443 -20.82 2.81 18.28
C PRO A 443 -21.65 1.54 18.43
N GLN A 444 -22.62 1.35 17.53
CA GLN A 444 -23.56 0.23 17.57
C GLN A 444 -22.88 -1.13 17.23
N GLU A 445 -21.71 -1.09 16.59
CA GLU A 445 -20.90 -2.26 16.24
C GLU A 445 -19.45 -2.11 16.70
N SER A 446 -18.84 -3.23 17.12
CA SER A 446 -17.40 -3.28 17.41
C SER A 446 -16.57 -3.33 16.12
N LEU A 447 -15.32 -2.83 16.18
CA LEU A 447 -14.37 -2.88 15.06
C LEU A 447 -14.25 -4.28 14.41
N GLY A 448 -14.28 -5.33 15.24
CA GLY A 448 -14.23 -6.72 14.77
C GLY A 448 -15.47 -7.12 13.98
N GLU A 449 -16.67 -6.68 14.38
CA GLU A 449 -17.93 -6.96 13.67
C GLU A 449 -17.97 -6.23 12.34
N THR A 450 -17.66 -4.93 12.33
CA THR A 450 -17.62 -4.14 11.10
C THR A 450 -16.59 -4.71 10.10
N MET A 451 -15.41 -5.13 10.58
CA MET A 451 -14.43 -5.81 9.74
C MET A 451 -14.96 -7.15 9.22
N ALA A 452 -15.52 -8.00 10.09
CA ALA A 452 -16.04 -9.30 9.70
C ALA A 452 -17.15 -9.18 8.64
N GLY A 453 -18.11 -8.26 8.82
CA GLY A 453 -19.17 -7.98 7.86
C GLY A 453 -18.63 -7.61 6.48
N LYS A 454 -17.61 -6.74 6.41
CA LYS A 454 -16.97 -6.37 5.14
C LYS A 454 -16.29 -7.55 4.45
N ILE A 455 -15.59 -8.41 5.18
CA ILE A 455 -14.93 -9.58 4.58
C ILE A 455 -15.97 -10.58 4.08
N SER A 456 -17.03 -10.83 4.86
CA SER A 456 -18.14 -11.70 4.45
C SER A 456 -18.82 -11.19 3.18
N LEU A 457 -19.03 -9.89 3.03
CA LEU A 457 -19.55 -9.31 1.79
C LEU A 457 -18.63 -9.54 0.58
N GLU A 458 -17.30 -9.48 0.76
CA GLU A 458 -16.36 -9.82 -0.31
C GLU A 458 -16.39 -11.33 -0.63
N TYR A 459 -16.61 -12.18 0.36
CA TYR A 459 -16.77 -13.63 0.17
C TYR A 459 -18.06 -13.97 -0.58
N ILE A 460 -19.20 -13.38 -0.20
CA ILE A 460 -20.49 -13.55 -0.89
C ILE A 460 -20.38 -13.13 -2.35
N LYS A 461 -19.80 -11.95 -2.63
CA LYS A 461 -19.54 -11.49 -4.00
C LYS A 461 -18.67 -12.47 -4.80
N TYR A 462 -17.69 -13.11 -4.15
CA TYR A 462 -16.92 -14.17 -4.79
C TYR A 462 -17.80 -15.38 -5.14
N LEU A 463 -18.63 -15.86 -4.20
CA LEU A 463 -19.52 -17.00 -4.43
C LEU A 463 -20.52 -16.74 -5.57
N GLU A 464 -21.10 -15.54 -5.61
CA GLU A 464 -21.99 -15.10 -6.70
C GLU A 464 -21.27 -15.15 -8.05
N ASN A 465 -20.06 -14.61 -8.13
CA ASN A 465 -19.26 -14.60 -9.35
C ASN A 465 -18.83 -16.01 -9.80
N GLN A 466 -18.64 -16.94 -8.87
CA GLN A 466 -18.37 -18.35 -9.20
C GLN A 466 -19.65 -19.16 -9.46
N LYS A 467 -20.84 -18.55 -9.38
CA LYS A 467 -22.16 -19.22 -9.46
C LYS A 467 -22.36 -20.28 -8.38
N LEU A 468 -21.59 -20.23 -7.29
CA LEU A 468 -21.69 -21.15 -6.15
C LEU A 468 -22.76 -20.74 -5.14
N TYR A 469 -23.31 -19.52 -5.29
CA TYR A 469 -24.33 -18.97 -4.38
C TYR A 469 -25.76 -19.43 -4.71
N ARG A 470 -25.96 -20.08 -5.87
CA ARG A 470 -27.26 -20.63 -6.28
C ARG A 470 -27.47 -21.99 -5.61
N SER A 471 -28.63 -22.16 -5.00
CA SER A 471 -29.11 -23.45 -4.54
C SER A 471 -29.68 -24.21 -5.74
N ASP A 472 -29.33 -25.48 -5.92
CA ASP A 472 -29.80 -26.34 -7.03
C ASP A 472 -31.34 -26.50 -7.10
N SER A 473 -32.08 -25.92 -6.16
CA SER A 473 -33.55 -25.87 -6.16
C SER A 473 -34.14 -24.93 -7.22
N ASP A 474 -33.35 -24.10 -7.90
CA ASP A 474 -33.85 -23.19 -8.96
C ASP A 474 -33.74 -23.80 -10.38
N SER A 475 -33.55 -25.13 -10.48
CA SER A 475 -33.69 -25.87 -11.74
C SER A 475 -35.17 -26.06 -12.09
N THR A 476 -35.76 -25.10 -12.81
CA THR A 476 -37.01 -25.33 -13.56
C THR A 476 -36.67 -25.71 -14.99
N ASP A 477 -36.68 -27.01 -15.30
CA ASP A 477 -36.71 -27.50 -16.67
C ASP A 477 -38.16 -27.85 -17.08
N ALA A 478 -38.64 -27.08 -18.04
CA ALA A 478 -39.72 -27.27 -19.02
C ALA A 478 -40.89 -28.25 -18.75
N SER A 479 -42.07 -27.69 -18.42
CA SER A 479 -43.28 -27.83 -19.25
C SER A 479 -44.44 -26.95 -18.78
N LEU A 480 -44.94 -26.15 -19.71
CA LEU A 480 -46.31 -25.67 -19.91
C LEU A 480 -47.21 -25.37 -18.68
N SER A 481 -47.63 -24.10 -18.65
CA SER A 481 -48.82 -23.52 -18.01
C SER A 481 -48.70 -23.04 -16.55
N GLY A 482 -48.88 -21.72 -16.40
CA GLY A 482 -49.62 -21.11 -15.31
C GLY A 482 -48.92 -20.93 -13.96
N GLY A 483 -48.52 -19.69 -13.66
CA GLY A 483 -48.43 -19.20 -12.27
C GLY A 483 -47.10 -18.54 -11.91
N LYS A 484 -46.99 -17.24 -12.17
CA LYS A 484 -46.03 -16.37 -11.48
C LYS A 484 -46.31 -16.45 -9.97
N ARG A 485 -45.28 -16.73 -9.16
CA ARG A 485 -45.23 -16.24 -7.78
C ARG A 485 -43.99 -15.38 -7.65
N HIS A 486 -44.22 -14.08 -7.84
CA HIS A 486 -43.37 -13.01 -7.34
C HIS A 486 -43.26 -13.13 -5.82
N LEU A 487 -42.07 -12.89 -5.27
CA LEU A 487 -41.96 -12.33 -3.93
C LEU A 487 -42.74 -11.01 -3.94
N SER A 488 -43.61 -10.78 -2.97
CA SER A 488 -44.46 -9.59 -2.96
C SER A 488 -43.60 -8.33 -2.89
N ASP A 489 -44.04 -7.30 -3.61
CA ASP A 489 -43.38 -6.00 -3.60
C ASP A 489 -43.20 -5.49 -2.15
N ASP A 490 -44.10 -5.87 -1.22
CA ASP A 490 -44.02 -5.57 0.21
C ASP A 490 -42.72 -6.04 0.91
N ASP A 491 -42.16 -7.20 0.57
CA ASP A 491 -40.94 -7.73 1.22
C ASP A 491 -39.67 -7.04 0.69
N MET A 492 -39.70 -6.64 -0.59
CA MET A 492 -38.64 -5.85 -1.23
C MET A 492 -38.72 -4.38 -0.80
N GLU A 493 -39.92 -3.89 -0.48
CA GLU A 493 -40.18 -2.55 0.01
C GLU A 493 -39.83 -2.41 1.51
N ASP A 494 -39.92 -3.47 2.33
CA ASP A 494 -39.41 -3.48 3.72
C ASP A 494 -37.87 -3.36 3.78
N ILE A 495 -37.15 -4.11 2.95
CA ILE A 495 -35.68 -4.06 2.89
C ILE A 495 -35.19 -2.71 2.34
N ARG A 496 -35.91 -2.16 1.33
CA ARG A 496 -35.60 -0.85 0.76
C ARG A 496 -35.96 0.29 1.73
N SER A 497 -37.06 0.18 2.46
CA SER A 497 -37.46 1.14 3.50
C SER A 497 -36.49 1.15 4.68
N ARG A 498 -35.91 0.00 5.07
CA ARG A 498 -34.85 -0.08 6.09
C ARG A 498 -33.54 0.57 5.64
N HIS A 499 -33.22 0.48 4.35
CA HIS A 499 -32.07 1.15 3.74
C HIS A 499 -32.28 2.66 3.60
N ASP A 500 -33.48 3.08 3.20
CA ASP A 500 -33.83 4.50 3.04
C ASP A 500 -34.02 5.21 4.39
N ALA A 501 -34.50 4.51 5.43
CA ALA A 501 -34.52 4.99 6.81
C ALA A 501 -33.09 5.19 7.36
N ALA A 502 -32.16 4.26 7.07
CA ALA A 502 -30.75 4.40 7.44
C ALA A 502 -30.05 5.55 6.68
N GLN A 503 -30.47 5.86 5.45
CA GLN A 503 -30.00 7.03 4.70
C GLN A 503 -30.61 8.34 5.19
N GLN A 504 -31.90 8.38 5.53
CA GLN A 504 -32.59 9.58 6.01
C GLN A 504 -32.16 9.99 7.43
N GLU A 505 -31.86 9.05 8.32
CA GLU A 505 -31.34 9.36 9.68
C GLU A 505 -29.90 9.92 9.64
N SER A 506 -29.15 9.67 8.56
CA SER A 506 -27.79 10.19 8.36
C SER A 506 -27.71 11.50 7.56
N GLY A 507 -28.84 12.01 7.05
CA GLY A 507 -28.89 13.15 6.13
C GLY A 507 -29.93 14.19 6.54
N GLY A 508 -29.63 15.00 7.56
CA GLY A 508 -30.65 15.90 8.12
C GLY A 508 -30.19 17.11 8.91
N THR A 509 -29.13 17.84 8.52
CA THR A 509 -29.05 19.28 8.84
C THR A 509 -28.16 20.03 7.84
N MET A 510 -28.74 20.51 6.74
CA MET A 510 -28.37 21.77 6.08
C MET A 510 -29.43 22.16 5.05
N ALA A 511 -30.44 22.90 5.51
CA ALA A 511 -31.21 23.84 4.71
C ALA A 511 -32.11 24.68 5.64
N ARG A 512 -31.55 25.75 6.21
CA ARG A 512 -32.20 27.06 6.36
C ARG A 512 -31.17 28.14 6.62
#